data_AF-A0A1V6IFF4-F1
#
_entry.id   AF-A0A1V6IFF4-F1
#
_cell.length_a   1.000
_cell.length_b   1.000
_cell.length_c   1.000
_cell.angle_alpha   90.00
_cell.angle_beta   90.00
_cell.angle_gamma   90.00
#
_symmetry.space_group_name_H-M   'P 1'
#
loop_
_entity.id
_entity.type
_entity.pdbx_description
1 polymer ?
#
loop_
_entity_poly.entity_id
_entity_poly.type
_entity_poly.pdbx_seq_one_letter_code
_entity_poly.pdbx_strand_id
1 'polypeptide(L)'
;MGPRYLNAGVLLLNMQKIKETGLFTKCRAYLNKKEVFLSDQTAINKYVKKKLILKRRFNEQKQVKKDTVIRHFSMQFRLFPKFHFVNIKPWHKDRLHKEYKCHHFDDILEKYEAITKEKL
;
A
#
# COMPACT_ATOMS: atom_id res chain seq x y z
N MET A 1 6.42 16.18 -5.10
CA MET A 1 6.94 14.79 -5.07
C MET A 1 7.88 14.61 -6.23
N GLY A 2 9.15 14.25 -5.99
CA GLY A 2 10.14 14.07 -7.07
C GLY A 2 10.11 12.66 -7.68
N PRO A 3 10.86 12.41 -8.77
CA PRO A 3 10.88 11.13 -9.49
C PRO A 3 11.39 9.95 -8.65
N ARG A 4 12.06 10.24 -7.53
CA ARG A 4 12.53 9.24 -6.55
C ARG A 4 11.55 9.04 -5.39
N TYR A 5 10.31 9.50 -5.46
CA TYR A 5 9.35 9.28 -4.38
C TYR A 5 8.95 7.80 -4.32
N LEU A 6 9.00 7.21 -3.12
CA LEU A 6 8.66 5.81 -2.91
C LEU A 6 7.39 5.69 -2.07
N ASN A 7 6.38 4.99 -2.59
CA ASN A 7 5.21 4.61 -1.80
C ASN A 7 5.59 3.47 -0.83
N ALA A 8 5.10 3.52 0.41
CA ALA A 8 5.41 2.54 1.45
C ALA A 8 4.48 1.31 1.48
N GLY A 9 3.60 1.15 0.50
CA GLY A 9 2.62 0.06 0.47
C GLY A 9 3.21 -1.34 0.38
N VAL A 10 4.31 -1.49 -0.36
CA VAL A 10 5.07 -2.75 -0.44
C VAL A 10 6.54 -2.39 -0.37
N LEU A 11 7.22 -2.94 0.64
CA LEU A 11 8.62 -2.67 0.93
C LEU A 11 9.37 -3.98 1.12
N LEU A 12 10.51 -4.12 0.43
CA LEU A 12 11.52 -5.09 0.78
C LEU A 12 12.65 -4.37 1.53
N LEU A 13 12.85 -4.74 2.80
CA LEU A 13 13.70 -4.01 3.72
C LEU A 13 15.01 -4.76 3.98
N ASN A 14 16.13 -4.12 3.68
CA ASN A 14 17.44 -4.59 4.14
C ASN A 14 17.62 -4.20 5.61
N MET A 15 17.23 -5.11 6.51
CA MET A 15 17.22 -4.85 7.95
C MET A 15 18.62 -4.59 8.52
N GLN A 16 19.65 -5.26 7.99
CA GLN A 16 21.03 -5.01 8.38
C GLN A 16 21.43 -3.56 8.07
N LYS A 17 21.18 -3.10 6.84
CA LYS A 17 21.51 -1.73 6.44
C LYS A 17 20.70 -0.67 7.18
N ILE A 18 19.44 -0.97 7.49
CA ILE A 18 18.56 -0.11 8.28
C ILE A 18 19.13 0.10 9.69
N LYS A 19 19.61 -0.97 10.33
CA LYS A 19 20.27 -0.90 11.65
C LYS A 19 21.56 -0.10 11.58
N GLU A 20 22.45 -0.42 10.64
CA GLU A 20 23.73 0.30 10.43
C GLU A 20 23.54 1.81 10.24
N THR A 21 22.50 2.21 9.51
CA THR A 21 22.26 3.63 9.17
C THR A 21 21.39 4.37 10.19
N GLY A 22 20.79 3.64 11.13
CA GLY A 22 19.81 4.17 12.08
C GLY A 22 18.57 4.76 11.41
N LEU A 23 18.15 4.24 10.25
CA LEU A 23 17.08 4.83 9.44
C LEU A 23 15.78 4.99 10.24
N PHE A 24 15.32 3.93 10.90
CA PHE A 24 14.06 3.95 11.65
C PHE A 24 14.14 4.77 12.93
N THR A 25 15.30 4.84 13.59
CA THR A 25 15.51 5.73 14.74
C THR A 25 15.29 7.19 14.34
N LYS A 26 15.83 7.61 13.19
CA LYS A 26 15.63 8.96 12.63
C LYS A 26 14.18 9.21 12.24
N CYS A 27 13.53 8.23 11.60
CA CYS A 27 12.12 8.32 11.26
C CYS A 27 11.25 8.52 12.50
N ARG A 28 11.45 7.72 13.55
CA ARG A 28 10.71 7.85 14.82
C ARG A 28 10.95 9.19 15.49
N ALA A 29 12.21 9.63 15.60
CA ALA A 29 12.55 10.92 16.20
C ALA A 29 11.91 12.10 15.46
N TYR A 30 11.76 11.99 14.14
CA TYR A 30 11.05 12.98 13.32
C TYR A 30 9.54 12.98 13.57
N LEU A 31 8.91 11.81 13.54
CA LEU A 31 7.47 11.66 13.73
C LEU A 31 7.01 12.01 15.15
N ASN A 32 7.87 11.83 16.15
CA ASN A 32 7.60 12.28 17.52
C ASN A 32 7.52 13.80 17.66
N LYS A 33 8.10 14.56 16.73
CA LYS A 33 8.16 16.03 16.79
C LYS A 33 7.26 16.71 15.77
N LYS A 34 6.78 15.98 14.75
CA LYS A 34 6.02 16.52 13.63
C LYS A 34 4.94 15.55 13.20
N GLU A 35 3.71 16.06 13.19
CA GLU A 35 2.62 15.42 12.48
C GLU A 35 2.81 15.61 10.96
N VAL A 36 2.69 14.52 10.22
CA VAL A 36 2.86 14.54 8.76
C VAL A 36 1.88 13.59 8.10
N PHE A 37 1.37 14.00 6.95
CA PHE A 37 0.53 13.15 6.12
C PHE A 37 1.34 11.98 5.55
N LEU A 38 0.76 10.78 5.56
CA LEU A 38 1.38 9.53 5.10
C LEU A 38 2.76 9.33 5.77
N SER A 39 2.73 9.27 7.11
CA SER A 39 3.88 9.37 8.00
C SER A 39 4.98 8.34 7.73
N ASP A 40 4.58 7.12 7.40
CA ASP A 40 5.45 6.01 7.01
C ASP A 40 6.32 6.36 5.80
N GLN A 41 5.72 6.64 4.65
CA GLN A 41 6.44 6.99 3.43
C GLN A 41 7.14 8.34 3.55
N THR A 42 6.54 9.32 4.22
CA THR A 42 7.14 10.64 4.38
C THR A 42 8.45 10.55 5.18
N ALA A 43 8.45 9.84 6.31
CA ALA A 43 9.65 9.70 7.13
C ALA A 43 10.73 8.87 6.42
N ILE A 44 10.36 7.74 5.80
CA ILE A 44 11.32 6.89 5.08
C ILE A 44 11.96 7.66 3.91
N ASN A 45 11.16 8.32 3.06
CA ASN A 45 11.69 9.07 1.93
C ASN A 45 12.63 10.22 2.35
N LYS A 46 12.41 10.80 3.53
CA LYS A 46 13.25 11.86 4.08
C LYS A 46 14.65 11.40 4.48
N TYR A 47 14.77 10.21 5.07
CA TYR A 47 16.03 9.75 5.66
C TYR A 47 16.75 8.67 4.86
N VAL A 48 16.07 7.99 3.93
CA VAL A 48 16.68 6.96 3.10
C VAL A 48 17.69 7.57 2.11
N LYS A 49 18.95 7.15 2.20
CA LYS A 49 20.01 7.63 1.30
C LYS A 49 20.11 6.84 0.00
N LYS A 50 19.91 5.52 0.07
CA LYS A 50 19.98 4.59 -1.06
C LYS A 50 18.71 3.74 -1.07
N LYS A 51 18.04 3.68 -2.22
CA LYS A 51 16.85 2.85 -2.43
C LYS A 51 16.78 2.40 -3.88
N LEU A 52 16.18 1.23 -4.08
CA LEU A 52 15.88 0.68 -5.40
C LEU A 52 14.36 0.75 -5.61
N ILE A 53 13.92 1.40 -6.69
CA ILE A 53 12.51 1.46 -7.07
C ILE A 53 12.27 0.36 -8.11
N LEU A 54 11.45 -0.62 -7.75
CA LEU A 54 11.10 -1.73 -8.64
C LEU A 54 9.93 -1.39 -9.55
N LYS A 55 9.71 -2.26 -10.54
CA LYS A 55 8.59 -2.15 -11.49
C LYS A 55 7.25 -2.16 -10.74
N ARG A 56 6.27 -1.43 -11.30
CA ARG A 56 4.90 -1.27 -10.75
C ARG A 56 4.18 -2.60 -10.47
N ARG A 57 4.53 -3.69 -11.13
CA ARG A 57 3.91 -5.02 -10.94
C ARG A 57 3.96 -5.53 -9.49
N PHE A 58 4.86 -5.01 -8.66
CA PHE A 58 4.99 -5.38 -7.24
C PHE A 58 4.24 -4.45 -6.28
N ASN A 59 3.53 -3.42 -6.78
CA ASN A 59 2.73 -2.50 -5.99
C ASN A 59 1.65 -1.88 -6.89
N GLU A 60 0.88 -2.72 -7.59
CA GLU A 60 -0.14 -2.25 -8.54
C GLU A 60 -1.37 -1.77 -7.75
N GLN A 61 -1.62 -0.45 -7.80
CA GLN A 61 -2.66 0.20 -6.99
C GLN A 61 -3.99 0.43 -7.71
N LYS A 62 -4.02 0.39 -9.06
CA LYS A 62 -5.22 0.77 -9.84
C LYS A 62 -6.05 -0.38 -10.38
N GLN A 63 -5.52 -1.18 -11.30
CA GLN A 63 -6.21 -2.36 -11.85
C GLN A 63 -5.21 -3.52 -11.92
N VAL A 64 -5.67 -4.74 -11.69
CA VAL A 64 -4.86 -5.94 -11.88
C VAL A 64 -4.50 -6.06 -13.37
N LYS A 65 -3.23 -6.23 -13.65
CA LYS A 65 -2.68 -6.45 -15.00
C LYS A 65 -2.16 -7.88 -15.14
N LYS A 66 -1.97 -8.34 -16.37
CA LYS A 66 -1.42 -9.67 -16.68
C LYS A 66 -0.09 -9.97 -15.96
N ASP A 67 0.76 -8.97 -15.77
CA ASP A 67 2.07 -9.13 -15.11
C ASP A 67 2.04 -8.79 -13.61
N THR A 68 0.89 -8.42 -13.04
CA THR A 68 0.77 -8.03 -11.63
C THR A 68 1.15 -9.20 -10.73
N VAL A 69 2.08 -8.93 -9.81
CA VAL A 69 2.52 -9.88 -8.78
C VAL A 69 1.85 -9.54 -7.45
N ILE A 70 1.82 -8.25 -7.10
CA ILE A 70 1.19 -7.78 -5.86
C ILE A 70 0.22 -6.66 -6.17
N ARG A 71 -1.03 -6.89 -5.78
CA ARG A 71 -2.11 -5.91 -5.80
C ARG A 71 -2.15 -5.18 -4.46
N HIS A 72 -1.95 -3.87 -4.47
CA HIS A 72 -2.04 -3.05 -3.26
C HIS A 72 -3.37 -2.27 -3.24
N PHE A 73 -4.25 -2.62 -2.30
CA PHE A 73 -5.50 -1.92 -2.06
C PHE A 73 -5.29 -0.65 -1.21
N SER A 74 -4.66 0.36 -1.84
CA SER A 74 -4.46 1.67 -1.26
C SER A 74 -5.72 2.54 -1.38
N MET A 75 -5.81 3.57 -0.55
CA MET A 75 -6.78 4.65 -0.77
C MET A 75 -6.49 5.32 -2.13
N GLN A 76 -7.54 5.56 -2.91
CA GLN A 76 -7.46 6.22 -4.20
C GLN A 76 -8.21 7.55 -4.15
N PHE A 77 -7.69 8.56 -4.85
CA PHE A 77 -8.42 9.80 -5.10
C PHE A 77 -9.17 9.69 -6.43
N ARG A 78 -10.46 10.02 -6.45
CA ARG A 78 -11.26 10.11 -7.68
C ARG A 78 -11.67 11.56 -7.89
N LEU A 79 -11.40 12.08 -9.09
CA LEU A 79 -11.68 13.47 -9.46
C LEU A 79 -13.07 13.66 -10.10
N PHE A 80 -13.66 12.61 -10.67
CA PHE A 80 -14.93 12.65 -11.38
C PHE A 80 -15.95 11.69 -10.74
N PRO A 81 -17.25 12.05 -10.59
CA PRO A 81 -17.89 13.34 -10.91
C PRO A 81 -17.78 14.40 -9.79
N LYS A 82 -17.34 14.01 -8.59
CA LYS A 82 -16.97 14.92 -7.49
C LYS A 82 -15.67 14.43 -6.87
N PHE A 83 -14.84 15.34 -6.36
CA PHE A 83 -13.60 14.97 -5.68
C PHE A 83 -13.92 14.21 -4.39
N HIS A 84 -13.48 12.97 -4.29
CA HIS A 84 -13.62 12.16 -3.07
C HIS A 84 -12.53 11.11 -2.96
N PHE A 85 -12.27 10.69 -1.71
CA PHE A 85 -11.40 9.57 -1.39
C PHE A 85 -12.19 8.27 -1.38
N VAL A 86 -11.63 7.24 -1.99
CA VAL A 86 -12.19 5.89 -2.01
C VAL A 86 -11.19 4.94 -1.37
N ASN A 87 -11.57 4.38 -0.22
CA ASN A 87 -10.78 3.40 0.51
C ASN A 87 -11.55 2.06 0.57
N ILE A 88 -11.46 1.28 -0.51
CA ILE A 88 -12.08 -0.05 -0.57
C ILE A 88 -11.01 -1.09 -0.19
N LYS A 89 -11.32 -1.89 0.81
CA LYS A 89 -10.46 -2.96 1.30
C LYS A 89 -10.86 -4.30 0.69
N PRO A 90 -9.95 -5.29 0.69
CA PRO A 90 -10.21 -6.60 0.08
C PRO A 90 -11.49 -7.28 0.57
N TRP A 91 -11.82 -7.13 1.86
CA TRP A 91 -13.00 -7.73 2.48
C TRP A 91 -14.32 -7.01 2.15
N HIS A 92 -14.30 -5.87 1.45
CA HIS A 92 -15.52 -5.21 0.96
C HIS A 92 -15.93 -5.78 -0.41
N LYS A 93 -16.22 -7.09 -0.50
CA LYS A 93 -16.44 -7.85 -1.76
C LYS A 93 -17.40 -7.14 -2.72
N ASP A 94 -18.59 -6.75 -2.25
CA ASP A 94 -19.58 -6.04 -3.06
C ASP A 94 -19.05 -4.73 -3.66
N ARG A 95 -18.26 -3.98 -2.89
CA ARG A 95 -17.67 -2.72 -3.34
C ARG A 95 -16.51 -2.95 -4.31
N LEU A 96 -15.71 -4.00 -4.12
CA LEU A 96 -14.69 -4.39 -5.09
C LEU A 96 -15.31 -4.68 -6.47
N HIS A 97 -16.40 -5.44 -6.48
CA HIS A 97 -17.13 -5.79 -7.70
C HIS A 97 -17.79 -4.56 -8.31
N LYS A 98 -18.51 -3.78 -7.50
CA LYS A 98 -19.27 -2.62 -8.00
C LYS A 98 -18.38 -1.49 -8.49
N GLU A 99 -17.39 -1.07 -7.70
CA GLU A 99 -16.60 0.15 -7.92
C GLU A 99 -15.27 -0.08 -8.62
N TYR A 100 -14.63 -1.24 -8.42
CA TYR A 100 -13.35 -1.60 -9.05
C TYR A 100 -13.49 -2.64 -10.16
N LYS A 101 -14.68 -3.24 -10.35
CA LYS A 101 -14.91 -4.32 -11.32
C LYS A 101 -13.88 -5.45 -11.16
N CYS A 102 -13.50 -5.74 -9.92
CA CYS A 102 -12.38 -6.62 -9.61
C CYS A 102 -12.87 -7.94 -9.01
N HIS A 103 -12.82 -9.01 -9.82
CA HIS A 103 -13.20 -10.38 -9.44
C HIS A 103 -12.00 -11.32 -9.26
N HIS A 104 -10.77 -10.82 -9.42
CA HIS A 104 -9.53 -11.61 -9.43
C HIS A 104 -9.20 -12.33 -8.12
N PHE A 105 -9.93 -12.03 -7.03
CA PHE A 105 -9.65 -12.57 -5.70
C PHE A 105 -10.87 -13.28 -5.10
N ASP A 106 -11.92 -13.53 -5.89
CA ASP A 106 -13.19 -14.09 -5.39
C ASP A 106 -12.98 -15.50 -4.82
N ASP A 107 -12.10 -16.28 -5.44
CA ASP A 107 -11.70 -17.61 -4.99
C ASP A 107 -11.10 -17.61 -3.56
N ILE A 108 -10.25 -16.62 -3.26
CA ILE A 108 -9.62 -16.47 -1.94
C ILE A 108 -10.62 -15.88 -0.95
N LEU A 109 -11.42 -14.89 -1.37
CA LEU A 109 -12.41 -14.25 -0.51
C LEU A 109 -13.51 -15.23 -0.08
N GLU A 110 -13.97 -16.09 -0.98
CA GLU A 110 -14.97 -17.13 -0.67
C GLU A 110 -14.43 -18.17 0.29
N LYS A 111 -13.18 -18.62 0.09
CA LYS A 111 -12.50 -19.50 1.05
C LYS A 111 -12.38 -18.83 2.43
N TYR A 112 -12.00 -17.55 2.47
CA TYR A 112 -11.92 -16.80 3.71
C TYR A 112 -13.29 -16.69 4.40
N GLU A 113 -14.35 -16.38 3.66
CA GLU A 113 -15.72 -16.30 4.20
C GLU A 113 -16.21 -17.64 4.74
N ALA A 114 -15.94 -18.76 4.05
CA ALA A 114 -16.29 -20.10 4.51
C ALA A 114 -15.62 -20.42 5.85
N ILE A 115 -14.29 -20.22 5.95
CA ILE A 115 -13.52 -20.47 7.18
C ILE A 115 -13.99 -19.59 8.34
N THR A 116 -14.40 -18.35 8.05
CA THR A 116 -14.80 -17.41 9.10
C THR A 116 -16.23 -17.68 9.59
N LYS A 117 -17.12 -18.16 8.71
CA LYS A 117 -18.49 -18.57 9.07
C LYS A 117 -18.52 -19.87 9.88
N GLU A 118 -17.60 -20.80 9.64
CA GLU A 118 -17.48 -22.05 10.43
C GLU A 118 -16.96 -21.83 11.86
N LYS A 119 -16.39 -20.65 12.15
CA LYS A 119 -15.80 -20.31 13.46
C LYS A 119 -16.70 -19.46 14.36
N LEU A 120 -17.95 -19.19 13.93
CA LEU A 120 -18.99 -18.49 14.68
C LEU A 120 -20.12 -19.46 14.99
#